data_AF-A0A016V633-F1
#
_entry.id   AF-A0A016V633-F1
#
_cell.length_a   1.000
_cell.length_b   1.000
_cell.length_c   1.000
_cell.angle_alpha   90.00
_cell.angle_beta   90.00
_cell.angle_gamma   90.00
#
_symmetry.space_group_name_H-M   'P 1'
#
loop_
_entity.id
_entity.type
_entity.pdbx_description
1 polymer ?
#
loop_
_entity_poly.entity_id
_entity_poly.type
_entity_poly.pdbx_seq_one_letter_code
_entity_poly.pdbx_strand_id
1 'polypeptide(L)'
;MVSVQQPSRIKTMAQNLLRWYTGVVSDWKVALIVMLVWTMYVGGAIVGLFYVKIDLSPQKMFLPDSKLIQIDSLRNKYMVPFYTPATVVVNNPGNLSDPENVQQLLSLKHAFESLPDAIGPESTKFFLDDYIAYKESLGDELEADPDAGSLESFLSWLEYSFWKGFVKMENTSE
;
A
#
# COMPACT_ATOMS: atom_id res chain seq x y z
N MET A 1 -8.42 79.44 -21.42
CA MET A 1 -9.23 78.50 -22.23
C MET A 1 -8.60 77.12 -22.11
N VAL A 2 -9.14 76.25 -21.26
CA VAL A 2 -8.64 74.87 -21.11
C VAL A 2 -9.42 74.02 -22.10
N SER A 3 -8.76 73.54 -23.13
CA SER A 3 -9.36 72.64 -24.12
C SER A 3 -9.66 71.29 -23.46
N VAL A 4 -10.94 71.00 -23.32
CA VAL A 4 -11.44 69.70 -22.86
C VAL A 4 -11.11 68.67 -23.94
N GLN A 5 -10.08 67.87 -23.69
CA GLN A 5 -9.66 66.80 -24.59
C GLN A 5 -10.72 65.69 -24.58
N GLN A 6 -11.40 65.49 -25.71
CA GLN A 6 -12.44 64.45 -25.83
C GLN A 6 -11.83 63.06 -25.53
N PRO A 7 -12.48 62.24 -24.69
CA PRO A 7 -11.98 60.93 -24.33
C PRO A 7 -11.90 60.03 -25.58
N SER A 8 -10.81 59.27 -25.71
CA SER A 8 -10.65 58.30 -26.79
C SER A 8 -11.81 57.31 -26.79
N ARG A 9 -12.29 56.90 -27.97
CA ARG A 9 -13.46 56.00 -28.12
C ARG A 9 -13.36 54.73 -27.25
N ILE A 10 -12.14 54.23 -27.06
CA ILE A 10 -11.83 53.08 -26.21
C ILE A 10 -12.15 53.36 -24.73
N LYS A 11 -11.82 54.55 -24.22
CA LYS A 11 -12.13 54.93 -22.83
C LYS A 11 -13.64 55.02 -22.60
N THR A 12 -14.38 55.57 -23.56
CA THR A 12 -15.84 55.68 -23.47
C THR A 12 -16.51 54.30 -23.51
N MET A 13 -16.05 53.39 -24.38
CA MET A 13 -16.53 52.01 -24.40
C MET A 13 -16.23 51.27 -23.11
N ALA A 14 -15.01 51.40 -22.57
CA ALA A 14 -14.62 50.79 -21.30
C ALA A 14 -15.45 51.34 -20.11
N GLN A 15 -15.69 52.65 -20.06
CA GLN A 15 -16.56 53.26 -19.04
C GLN A 15 -18.01 52.76 -19.13
N ASN A 16 -18.54 52.61 -20.35
CA ASN A 16 -19.89 52.09 -20.55
C ASN A 16 -20.01 50.62 -20.14
N LEU A 17 -19.01 49.79 -20.48
CA LEU A 17 -18.94 48.39 -20.05
C LEU A 17 -18.87 48.28 -18.52
N LEU A 18 -18.01 49.09 -17.90
CA LEU A 18 -17.82 49.08 -16.44
C LEU A 18 -19.08 49.53 -15.70
N ARG A 19 -19.77 50.56 -16.20
CA ARG A 19 -21.06 51.03 -15.66
C ARG A 19 -22.15 49.99 -15.79
N TRP A 20 -22.21 49.30 -16.93
CA TRP A 20 -23.15 48.20 -17.12
C TRP A 20 -22.86 47.05 -16.16
N TYR A 21 -21.60 46.60 -16.07
CA TYR A 21 -21.19 45.53 -15.17
C TYR A 21 -21.44 45.87 -13.70
N THR A 22 -21.09 47.09 -13.25
CA THR A 22 -21.33 47.53 -11.87
C THR A 22 -22.82 47.67 -11.56
N GLY A 23 -23.63 48.08 -12.54
CA GLY A 23 -25.09 48.08 -12.41
C GLY A 23 -25.68 46.68 -12.25
N VAL A 24 -25.18 45.71 -13.03
CA VAL A 24 -25.60 44.30 -12.95
C VAL A 24 -25.15 43.65 -11.64
N VAL A 25 -23.91 43.87 -11.20
CA VAL A 25 -23.36 43.26 -9.98
C VAL A 25 -23.92 43.89 -8.70
N SER A 26 -24.31 45.17 -8.72
CA SER A 26 -24.89 45.83 -7.55
C SER A 26 -26.37 45.48 -7.32
N ASP A 27 -27.02 44.77 -8.25
CA ASP A 27 -28.40 44.33 -8.07
C ASP A 27 -28.46 43.13 -7.11
N TRP A 28 -29.27 43.24 -6.05
CA TRP A 28 -29.44 42.21 -5.04
C TRP A 28 -29.99 40.88 -5.61
N LYS A 29 -30.77 40.93 -6.70
CA LYS A 29 -31.28 39.72 -7.38
C LYS A 29 -30.15 38.94 -8.05
N VAL A 30 -29.24 39.66 -8.70
CA VAL A 30 -28.06 39.07 -9.35
C VAL A 30 -27.13 38.49 -8.28
N ALA A 31 -26.92 39.21 -7.17
CA ALA A 31 -26.14 38.70 -6.04
C ALA A 31 -26.72 37.40 -5.46
N LEU A 32 -28.05 37.29 -5.31
CA LEU A 32 -28.72 36.08 -4.83
C LEU A 32 -28.51 34.91 -5.79
N ILE A 33 -28.64 35.13 -7.10
CA ILE A 33 -28.41 34.10 -8.12
C ILE A 33 -26.96 33.61 -8.08
N VAL A 34 -25.99 34.53 -8.00
CA VAL A 34 -24.56 34.18 -7.91
C VAL A 34 -24.27 33.38 -6.65
N MET A 35 -24.85 33.76 -5.51
CA MET A 35 -24.70 33.01 -4.25
C MET A 35 -25.27 31.59 -4.38
N LEU A 36 -26.44 31.43 -4.99
CA LEU A 36 -27.07 30.12 -5.21
C LEU A 36 -26.21 29.24 -6.14
N VAL A 37 -25.72 29.78 -7.25
CA VAL A 37 -24.80 29.08 -8.17
C VAL A 37 -23.52 28.69 -7.45
N TRP A 38 -22.96 29.57 -6.62
CA TRP A 38 -21.76 29.27 -5.84
C TRP A 38 -22.00 28.16 -4.83
N THR A 39 -23.11 28.20 -4.10
CA THR A 39 -23.50 27.13 -3.17
C THR A 39 -23.69 25.80 -3.90
N MET A 40 -24.31 25.80 -5.08
CA MET A 40 -24.46 24.59 -5.90
C MET A 40 -23.11 24.06 -6.39
N TYR A 41 -22.21 24.94 -6.82
CA TYR A 41 -20.86 24.59 -7.25
C TYR A 41 -20.05 23.97 -6.11
N VAL A 42 -20.01 24.61 -4.94
CA VAL A 42 -19.30 24.11 -3.76
C VAL A 42 -19.91 22.80 -3.26
N GLY A 43 -21.25 22.71 -3.23
CA GLY A 43 -21.95 21.48 -2.89
C GLY A 43 -21.60 20.34 -3.84
N GLY A 44 -21.59 20.60 -5.15
CA GLY A 44 -21.16 19.65 -6.17
C GLY A 44 -19.69 19.22 -6.00
N ALA A 45 -18.79 20.14 -5.64
CA ALA A 45 -17.39 19.82 -5.37
C ALA A 45 -17.23 18.94 -4.12
N ILE A 46 -17.96 19.22 -3.04
CA ILE A 46 -17.98 18.40 -1.82
C ILE A 46 -18.49 16.99 -2.15
N VAL A 47 -19.59 16.88 -2.90
CA VAL A 47 -20.12 15.60 -3.36
C VAL A 47 -19.07 14.88 -4.21
N GLY A 48 -18.42 15.59 -5.14
CA GLY A 48 -17.33 15.07 -5.95
C GLY A 48 -16.19 14.47 -5.11
N LEU A 49 -15.77 15.16 -4.04
CA LEU A 49 -14.75 14.66 -3.11
C LEU A 49 -15.11 13.30 -2.49
N PHE A 50 -16.38 13.07 -2.15
CA PHE A 50 -16.82 11.78 -1.62
C PHE A 50 -16.83 10.64 -2.66
N TYR A 51 -16.96 10.97 -3.95
CA TYR A 51 -16.98 9.98 -5.03
C TYR A 51 -15.63 9.70 -5.68
N VAL A 52 -14.61 10.51 -5.41
CA VAL A 52 -13.24 10.27 -5.92
C VAL A 52 -12.70 8.99 -5.29
N LYS A 53 -12.53 7.96 -6.11
CA LYS A 53 -11.79 6.75 -5.75
C LYS A 53 -10.32 6.95 -6.12
N ILE A 54 -9.45 6.82 -5.12
CA ILE A 54 -8.00 6.84 -5.33
C ILE A 54 -7.62 5.47 -5.89
N ASP A 55 -7.44 5.40 -7.21
CA ASP A 55 -6.92 4.22 -7.89
C ASP A 55 -5.52 4.55 -8.44
N LEU A 56 -4.51 3.98 -7.80
CA LEU A 56 -3.10 4.09 -8.21
C LEU A 56 -2.66 2.89 -9.05
N SER A 57 -3.57 2.33 -9.85
CA SER A 57 -3.25 1.23 -10.75
C SER A 57 -2.14 1.61 -11.76
N PRO A 58 -1.09 0.80 -11.90
CA PRO A 58 -0.03 1.01 -12.90
C PRO A 58 -0.56 1.09 -14.34
N GLN A 59 -1.75 0.52 -14.59
CA GLN A 59 -2.41 0.55 -15.89
C GLN A 59 -2.66 1.96 -16.42
N LYS A 60 -2.80 2.96 -15.52
CA LYS A 60 -2.98 4.37 -15.89
C LYS A 60 -1.72 5.01 -16.49
N MET A 61 -0.54 4.42 -16.24
CA MET A 61 0.75 4.90 -16.75
C MET A 61 1.10 4.26 -18.11
N PHE A 62 0.39 3.22 -18.52
CA PHE A 62 0.63 2.56 -19.80
C PHE A 62 -0.14 3.21 -20.94
N LEU A 63 0.40 3.08 -22.16
CA LEU A 63 -0.32 3.47 -23.37
C LEU A 63 -1.64 2.68 -23.48
N PRO A 64 -2.76 3.28 -23.92
CA PRO A 64 -4.07 2.63 -23.97
C PRO A 64 -4.11 1.28 -24.71
N ASP A 65 -3.27 1.12 -25.74
CA ASP A 65 -3.20 -0.11 -26.56
C ASP A 65 -2.07 -1.06 -26.15
N SER A 66 -1.47 -0.83 -24.97
CA SER A 66 -0.35 -1.65 -24.49
C SER A 66 -0.82 -3.04 -24.07
N LYS A 67 -0.12 -4.08 -24.56
CA LYS A 67 -0.29 -5.46 -24.08
C LYS A 67 0.00 -5.61 -22.58
N LEU A 68 0.73 -4.66 -21.98
CA LEU A 68 1.02 -4.63 -20.55
C LEU A 68 -0.25 -4.47 -19.71
N ILE A 69 -1.29 -3.80 -20.23
CA ILE A 69 -2.58 -3.67 -19.53
C ILE A 69 -3.25 -5.04 -19.39
N GLN A 70 -3.21 -5.86 -20.45
CA GLN A 70 -3.78 -7.21 -20.42
C GLN A 70 -2.99 -8.11 -19.47
N ILE A 71 -1.66 -8.07 -19.52
CA ILE A 71 -0.79 -8.84 -18.62
C ILE A 71 -1.02 -8.42 -17.16
N ASP A 72 -1.12 -7.13 -16.86
CA ASP A 72 -1.39 -6.62 -15.51
C ASP A 72 -2.77 -7.06 -15.02
N SER A 73 -3.80 -7.01 -15.88
CA SER A 73 -5.14 -7.50 -15.54
C SER A 73 -5.17 -8.99 -15.22
N LEU A 74 -4.42 -9.80 -15.98
CA LEU A 74 -4.26 -11.24 -15.73
C LEU A 74 -3.50 -11.50 -14.44
N ARG A 75 -2.42 -10.74 -14.18
CA ARG A 75 -1.64 -10.83 -12.94
C ARG A 75 -2.52 -10.51 -11.73
N ASN A 76 -3.27 -9.41 -11.76
CA ASN A 76 -4.12 -9.01 -10.63
C ASN A 76 -5.27 -10.01 -10.39
N LYS A 77 -5.79 -10.63 -11.46
CA LYS A 77 -6.88 -11.61 -11.35
C LYS A 77 -6.43 -12.98 -10.87
N TYR A 78 -5.28 -13.47 -11.36
CA TYR A 78 -4.88 -14.87 -11.17
C TYR A 78 -3.59 -15.06 -10.37
N MET A 79 -2.71 -14.05 -10.30
CA MET A 79 -1.44 -14.16 -9.58
C MET A 79 -1.48 -13.49 -8.21
N VAL A 80 -1.86 -12.21 -8.14
CA VAL A 80 -1.78 -11.42 -6.89
C VAL A 80 -2.48 -12.10 -5.70
N PRO A 81 -3.72 -12.64 -5.84
CA PRO A 81 -4.41 -13.25 -4.70
C PRO A 81 -3.78 -14.54 -4.17
N PHE A 82 -2.96 -15.23 -4.98
CA PHE A 82 -2.47 -16.58 -4.67
C PHE A 82 -0.95 -16.72 -4.60
N TYR A 83 -0.20 -15.77 -5.20
CA TYR A 83 1.25 -15.87 -5.38
C TYR A 83 2.02 -14.68 -4.78
N THR A 84 1.35 -13.75 -4.10
CA THR A 84 2.04 -12.65 -3.41
C THR A 84 2.24 -13.02 -1.95
N PRO A 85 3.45 -13.49 -1.55
CA PRO A 85 3.71 -13.85 -0.17
C PRO A 85 3.78 -12.59 0.71
N ALA A 86 3.20 -12.67 1.90
CA ALA A 86 3.48 -11.73 2.97
C ALA A 86 4.68 -12.25 3.78
N THR A 87 5.75 -11.46 3.86
CA THR A 87 6.91 -11.80 4.68
C THR A 87 6.81 -11.11 6.03
N VAL A 88 6.75 -11.91 7.10
CA VAL A 88 6.75 -11.41 8.48
C VAL A 88 8.11 -11.68 9.09
N VAL A 89 8.80 -10.61 9.53
CA VAL A 89 10.10 -10.71 10.20
C VAL A 89 9.94 -10.34 11.67
N VAL A 90 10.30 -11.26 12.55
CA VAL A 90 10.24 -11.06 14.00
C VAL A 90 11.61 -10.61 14.49
N ASN A 91 11.73 -9.33 14.82
CA ASN A 91 13.01 -8.74 15.25
C ASN A 91 13.46 -9.21 16.63
N ASN A 92 12.53 -9.51 17.53
CA ASN A 92 12.81 -9.94 18.89
C ASN A 92 11.93 -11.14 19.27
N PRO A 93 12.34 -12.37 18.89
CA PRO A 93 11.57 -13.58 19.15
C PRO A 93 11.71 -14.12 20.59
N GLY A 94 12.51 -13.46 21.44
CA GLY A 94 12.85 -13.98 22.77
C GLY A 94 13.84 -15.16 22.70
N ASN A 95 13.86 -15.97 23.75
CA ASN A 95 14.70 -17.17 23.81
C ASN A 95 13.98 -18.35 23.16
N LEU A 96 14.46 -18.83 22.02
CA LEU A 96 13.87 -19.95 21.28
C LEU A 96 14.09 -21.33 21.94
N SER A 97 14.95 -21.41 22.96
CA SER A 97 15.08 -22.61 23.80
C SER A 97 13.96 -22.72 24.84
N ASP A 98 13.20 -21.66 25.05
CA ASP A 98 12.06 -21.64 25.97
C ASP A 98 10.79 -22.07 25.22
N PRO A 99 10.11 -23.16 25.65
CA PRO A 99 8.90 -23.63 24.99
C PRO A 99 7.77 -22.59 24.95
N GLU A 100 7.71 -21.66 25.92
CA GLU A 100 6.67 -20.63 25.92
C GLU A 100 6.83 -19.65 24.75
N ASN A 101 8.06 -19.19 24.48
CA ASN A 101 8.36 -18.29 23.36
C ASN A 101 8.10 -18.98 22.01
N VAL A 102 8.46 -20.26 21.91
CA VAL A 102 8.17 -21.07 20.72
C VAL A 102 6.66 -21.18 20.49
N GLN A 103 5.89 -21.46 21.54
CA GLN A 103 4.43 -21.54 21.44
C GLN A 103 3.81 -20.21 21.00
N GLN A 104 4.33 -19.08 21.49
CA GLN A 104 3.88 -17.76 21.05
C GLN A 104 4.11 -17.55 19.55
N LEU A 105 5.28 -17.94 19.03
CA LEU A 105 5.57 -17.85 17.60
C LEU A 105 4.66 -18.76 16.76
N LEU A 106 4.39 -19.98 17.22
CA LEU A 106 3.44 -20.88 16.56
C LEU A 106 2.00 -20.33 16.58
N SER A 107 1.60 -19.67 17.67
CA SER A 107 0.31 -19.00 17.74
C SER A 107 0.21 -17.81 16.78
N LEU A 108 1.30 -17.06 16.60
CA LEU A 108 1.40 -15.97 15.63
C LEU A 108 1.25 -16.51 14.20
N LYS A 109 1.97 -17.58 13.87
CA LYS A 109 1.84 -18.30 12.59
C LYS A 109 0.38 -18.69 12.34
N HIS A 110 -0.24 -19.40 13.29
CA HIS A 110 -1.63 -19.85 13.18
C HIS A 110 -2.61 -18.68 13.02
N ALA A 111 -2.38 -17.55 13.70
CA ALA A 111 -3.21 -16.36 13.55
C ALA A 111 -3.19 -15.83 12.10
N PHE A 112 -2.01 -15.76 11.46
CA PHE A 112 -1.90 -15.36 10.05
C PHE A 112 -2.56 -16.37 9.11
N GLU A 113 -2.43 -17.67 9.38
CA GLU A 113 -3.02 -18.74 8.58
C GLU A 113 -4.54 -18.77 8.65
N SER A 114 -5.11 -18.31 9.76
CA SER A 114 -6.56 -18.26 9.99
C SER A 114 -7.26 -17.04 9.37
N LEU A 115 -6.52 -16.12 8.73
CA LEU A 115 -7.11 -14.96 8.08
C LEU A 115 -8.00 -15.38 6.90
N PRO A 116 -9.10 -14.66 6.63
CA PRO A 116 -10.10 -15.06 5.62
C PRO A 116 -9.55 -15.15 4.19
N ASP A 117 -8.53 -14.35 3.87
CA ASP A 117 -7.87 -14.34 2.55
C ASP A 117 -6.51 -15.08 2.57
N ALA A 118 -6.16 -15.75 3.66
CA ALA A 118 -4.97 -16.59 3.70
C ALA A 118 -5.22 -17.90 2.94
N ILE A 119 -4.19 -18.39 2.25
CA ILE A 119 -4.24 -19.67 1.52
C ILE A 119 -4.32 -20.85 2.50
N GLY A 120 -3.77 -20.67 3.71
CA GLY A 120 -3.78 -21.65 4.80
C GLY A 120 -2.40 -22.25 5.11
N PRO A 121 -2.34 -23.23 6.03
CA PRO A 121 -1.10 -23.71 6.62
C PRO A 121 -0.14 -24.38 5.63
N GLU A 122 -0.67 -25.01 4.59
CA GLU A 122 0.13 -25.66 3.53
C GLU A 122 0.95 -24.68 2.69
N SER A 123 0.62 -23.39 2.74
CA SER A 123 1.32 -22.34 1.98
C SER A 123 2.35 -21.57 2.80
N THR A 124 2.33 -21.73 4.12
CA THR A 124 3.19 -20.97 5.03
C THR A 124 4.56 -21.62 5.13
N LYS A 125 5.60 -20.82 4.91
CA LYS A 125 6.98 -21.24 5.18
C LYS A 125 7.42 -20.65 6.50
N PHE A 126 7.81 -21.50 7.45
CA PHE A 126 8.27 -21.07 8.76
C PHE A 126 9.50 -21.87 9.17
N PHE A 127 10.62 -21.17 9.41
CA PHE A 127 11.92 -21.81 9.65
C PHE A 127 11.91 -22.78 10.83
N LEU A 128 11.08 -22.52 11.85
CA LEU A 128 11.07 -23.30 13.07
C LEU A 128 10.40 -24.66 12.86
N ASP A 129 9.37 -24.75 12.01
CA ASP A 129 8.78 -26.03 11.63
C ASP A 129 9.76 -26.88 10.83
N ASP A 130 10.46 -26.26 9.87
CA ASP A 130 11.49 -26.92 9.07
C ASP A 130 12.64 -27.44 9.95
N TYR A 131 13.04 -26.63 10.95
CA TYR A 131 14.07 -27.02 11.91
C TYR A 131 13.63 -28.17 12.83
N ILE A 132 12.38 -28.17 13.29
CA ILE A 132 11.82 -29.27 14.09
C ILE A 132 11.77 -30.55 13.25
N ALA A 133 11.24 -30.48 12.02
CA ALA A 133 11.18 -31.61 11.11
C ALA A 133 12.59 -32.17 10.77
N TYR A 134 13.57 -31.29 10.60
CA TYR A 134 14.97 -31.67 10.44
C TYR A 134 15.47 -32.47 11.65
N LYS A 135 15.26 -31.98 12.87
CA LYS A 135 15.69 -32.67 14.09
C LYS A 135 14.98 -34.02 14.28
N GLU A 136 13.70 -34.09 13.96
CA GLU A 136 12.94 -35.35 13.97
C GLU A 136 13.49 -36.36 12.97
N SER A 137 13.94 -35.90 11.80
CA SER A 137 14.54 -36.78 10.78
C SER A 137 15.91 -37.36 11.18
N LEU A 138 16.65 -36.66 12.05
CA LEU A 138 17.97 -37.10 12.51
C LEU A 138 17.89 -38.26 13.50
N GLY A 139 16.79 -38.42 14.26
CA GLY A 139 16.51 -39.60 15.09
C GLY A 139 17.71 -40.17 15.84
N ASP A 140 18.22 -41.31 15.35
CA ASP A 140 19.35 -42.08 15.92
C ASP A 140 20.71 -41.39 15.72
N GLU A 141 20.86 -40.54 14.69
CA GLU A 141 22.09 -39.81 14.38
C GLU A 141 22.41 -38.78 15.46
N LEU A 142 21.37 -38.24 16.13
CA LEU A 142 21.51 -37.33 17.27
C LEU A 142 22.12 -38.02 18.51
N GLU A 143 21.96 -39.34 18.64
CA GLU A 143 22.56 -40.11 19.74
C GLU A 143 24.07 -40.31 19.53
N ALA A 144 24.49 -40.43 18.27
CA ALA A 144 25.89 -40.58 17.88
C ALA A 144 26.63 -39.23 17.80
N ASP A 145 25.95 -38.20 17.31
CA ASP A 145 26.47 -36.84 17.16
C ASP A 145 25.39 -35.81 17.56
N PRO A 146 25.40 -35.32 18.81
CA PRO A 146 24.48 -34.28 19.26
C PRO A 146 24.61 -32.96 18.49
N ASP A 147 25.78 -32.67 17.92
CA ASP A 147 26.05 -31.42 17.20
C ASP A 147 25.43 -31.43 15.79
N ALA A 148 25.07 -32.60 15.26
CA ALA A 148 24.26 -32.73 14.05
C ALA A 148 22.90 -32.04 14.19
N GLY A 149 22.36 -31.99 15.41
CA GLY A 149 21.10 -31.30 15.73
C GLY A 149 21.19 -29.79 15.90
N SER A 150 22.36 -29.18 15.66
CA SER A 150 22.58 -27.75 15.85
C SER A 150 21.90 -26.92 14.76
N LEU A 151 21.58 -25.67 15.09
CA LEU A 151 21.00 -24.73 14.13
C LEU A 151 21.99 -24.39 13.00
N GLU A 152 23.29 -24.42 13.27
CA GLU A 152 24.33 -24.23 12.25
C GLU A 152 24.36 -25.40 11.25
N SER A 153 24.30 -26.64 11.76
CA SER A 153 24.19 -27.85 10.94
C SER A 153 22.94 -27.80 10.05
N PHE A 154 21.78 -27.45 10.61
CA PHE A 154 20.56 -27.23 9.85
C PHE A 154 20.72 -26.21 8.72
N LEU A 155 21.27 -25.03 9.01
CA LEU A 155 21.46 -23.98 7.99
C LEU A 155 22.55 -24.29 6.96
N SER A 156 23.40 -25.29 7.22
CA SER A 156 24.43 -25.76 6.29
C SER A 156 23.90 -26.71 5.22
N TRP A 157 22.77 -27.38 5.48
CA TRP A 157 22.13 -28.28 4.53
C TRP A 157 21.59 -27.52 3.32
N LEU A 158 21.72 -28.10 2.13
CA LEU A 158 21.40 -27.42 0.87
C LEU A 158 19.92 -27.01 0.82
N GLU A 159 19.05 -27.88 1.33
CA GLU A 159 17.60 -27.72 1.39
C GLU A 159 17.17 -26.51 2.25
N TYR A 160 17.88 -26.24 3.34
CA TYR A 160 17.52 -25.21 4.33
C TYR A 160 18.43 -23.98 4.28
N SER A 161 19.48 -24.00 3.45
CA SER A 161 20.45 -22.92 3.31
C SER A 161 19.83 -21.55 3.01
N PHE A 162 18.64 -21.50 2.41
CA PHE A 162 17.93 -20.25 2.15
C PHE A 162 17.51 -19.53 3.44
N TRP A 163 17.25 -20.25 4.54
CA TRP A 163 16.89 -19.66 5.84
C TRP A 163 18.02 -18.83 6.45
N LYS A 164 19.27 -19.08 6.04
CA LYS A 164 20.44 -18.33 6.49
C LYS A 164 20.34 -16.83 6.19
N GLY A 165 19.62 -16.43 5.14
CA GLY A 165 19.37 -15.02 4.82
C GLY A 165 18.35 -14.34 5.74
N PHE A 166 17.58 -15.11 6.52
CA PHE A 166 16.46 -14.62 7.32
C PHE A 166 16.65 -14.83 8.83
N VAL A 167 17.62 -15.65 9.23
CA VAL A 167 17.95 -15.92 10.64
C VAL A 167 19.20 -15.15 11.04
N LYS A 168 19.09 -14.34 12.09
CA LYS A 168 20.23 -13.62 12.68
C LYS A 168 20.77 -14.43 13.87
N MET A 169 21.99 -14.96 13.71
CA MET A 169 22.66 -15.79 14.72
C MET A 169 23.39 -14.98 15.80
N GLU A 170 23.95 -13.84 15.42
CA GLU A 170 24.73 -12.99 16.34
C GLU A 170 23.96 -11.71 16.65
N ASN A 171 23.94 -11.32 17.93
CA ASN A 171 23.36 -10.05 18.35
C ASN A 171 24.34 -8.90 18.08
N THR A 172 24.72 -8.70 16.83
CA THR A 172 25.50 -7.53 16.42
C THR A 172 24.51 -6.37 16.35
N SER A 173 24.50 -5.55 17.40
CA SER A 173 23.82 -4.27 17.43
C SER A 173 24.55 -3.31 16.49
N GLU A 174 24.07 -3.19 15.26
CA GLU A 174 24.23 -1.97 14.46
C GLU A 174 22.96 -1.12 14.56
#